data_AF-A0A1A8UYH0-F1
#
_entry.id   AF-A0A1A8UYH0-F1
#
_cell.length_a   1.000
_cell.length_b   1.000
_cell.length_c   1.000
_cell.angle_alpha   90.00
_cell.angle_beta   90.00
_cell.angle_gamma   90.00
#
_symmetry.space_group_name_H-M   'P 1'
#
loop_
_entity.id
_entity.type
_entity.pdbx_description
1 polymer ?
#
loop_
_entity_poly.entity_id
_entity_poly.type
_entity_poly.pdbx_seq_one_letter_code
_entity_poly.pdbx_strand_id
1 'polypeptide(L)' 'MRCLDGDEEDWEGNHHFDGDYKKKDEGHHNQVSPGETPGLWSITCGAKNGLLDIERLKQGEKCIESEGR' A
#
# COMPACT_ATOMS: atom_id res chain seq x y z
N MET A 1 -20.33 -13.90 40.17
CA MET A 1 -20.71 -12.66 40.86
C MET A 1 -20.13 -11.52 40.04
N ARG A 2 -20.88 -10.96 39.07
CA ARG A 2 -21.80 -9.81 39.17
C ARG A 2 -21.04 -8.49 39.43
N CYS A 3 -20.86 -7.70 38.37
CA CYS A 3 -21.36 -6.33 38.30
C CYS A 3 -22.16 -6.24 36.98
N LEU A 4 -23.47 -5.97 37.10
CA LEU A 4 -24.41 -5.65 36.03
C LEU A 4 -24.95 -4.26 36.40
N ASP A 5 -24.52 -3.23 35.68
CA ASP A 5 -25.10 -1.90 35.58
C ASP A 5 -24.68 -1.46 34.16
N GLY A 6 -25.52 -1.52 33.12
CA GLY A 6 -26.83 -0.89 33.03
C GLY A 6 -26.63 0.48 32.36
N ASP A 7 -26.54 0.49 31.03
CA ASP A 7 -27.13 1.58 30.24
C ASP A 7 -27.53 1.01 28.87
N GLU A 8 -28.82 1.13 28.62
CA GLU A 8 -29.60 0.54 27.55
C GLU A 8 -29.72 1.65 26.49
N GLU A 9 -28.71 1.79 25.65
CA GLU A 9 -28.80 2.71 24.52
C GLU A 9 -29.54 2.02 23.37
N ASP A 10 -30.78 2.41 23.22
CA ASP A 10 -31.72 2.19 22.13
C ASP A 10 -31.06 2.21 20.73
N TRP A 11 -30.77 1.03 20.16
CA TRP A 11 -30.38 0.90 18.76
C TRP A 11 -31.62 0.80 17.85
N GLU A 12 -32.58 1.73 18.00
CA GLU A 12 -33.63 1.94 16.98
C GLU A 12 -33.09 2.86 15.87
N GLY A 13 -32.08 2.35 15.17
CA GLY A 13 -31.53 2.96 13.96
C GLY A 13 -31.60 1.97 12.82
N ASN A 14 -32.77 1.86 12.18
CA ASN A 14 -33.00 1.07 10.97
C ASN A 14 -32.20 1.67 9.80
N HIS A 15 -30.88 1.50 9.80
CA HIS A 15 -29.99 1.98 8.75
C HIS A 15 -30.01 1.00 7.58
N HIS A 16 -31.07 1.08 6.79
CA HIS A 16 -31.15 0.44 5.48
C HIS A 16 -30.02 1.01 4.61
N PHE A 17 -28.87 0.34 4.62
CA PHE A 17 -27.73 0.67 3.78
C PHE A 17 -27.96 0.03 2.41
N ASP A 18 -28.71 0.71 1.53
CA ASP A 18 -28.70 0.44 0.07
C ASP A 18 -27.39 0.94 -0.56
N GLY A 19 -26.26 0.65 0.08
CA GLY A 19 -24.97 0.82 -0.56
C GLY A 19 -24.80 -0.31 -1.55
N ASP A 20 -25.26 -0.05 -2.77
CA ASP A 20 -24.81 -0.73 -3.98
C ASP A 20 -23.28 -0.66 -4.00
N TYR A 21 -22.62 -1.64 -3.38
CA TYR A 21 -21.18 -1.83 -3.47
C TYR A 21 -20.93 -2.20 -4.92
N LYS A 22 -20.80 -1.18 -5.79
CA LYS A 22 -20.18 -1.31 -7.09
C LYS A 22 -18.83 -1.95 -6.84
N LYS A 23 -18.77 -3.25 -7.10
CA LYS A 23 -17.58 -4.09 -7.13
C LYS A 23 -16.61 -3.36 -8.06
N LYS A 24 -15.72 -2.55 -7.47
CA LYS A 24 -14.65 -1.91 -8.22
C LYS A 24 -13.86 -3.07 -8.80
N ASP A 25 -13.83 -3.13 -10.13
CA ASP A 25 -13.01 -4.03 -10.93
C ASP A 25 -11.74 -4.41 -10.14
N GLU A 26 -11.62 -5.70 -9.84
CA GLU A 26 -10.37 -6.32 -9.39
C GLU A 26 -9.40 -6.17 -10.57
N GLY A 27 -8.85 -4.96 -10.70
CA GLY A 27 -7.90 -4.59 -11.72
C GLY A 27 -6.78 -5.61 -11.64
N HIS A 28 -6.67 -6.41 -12.68
CA HIS A 28 -5.69 -7.47 -12.84
C HIS A 28 -4.31 -6.89 -12.49
N HIS A 29 -3.84 -7.16 -11.27
CA HIS A 29 -2.52 -6.73 -10.84
C HIS A 29 -1.54 -7.56 -11.66
N ASN A 30 -1.03 -6.98 -12.75
CA ASN A 30 0.09 -7.54 -13.51
C ASN A 30 1.33 -7.46 -12.61
N GLN A 31 1.41 -8.36 -11.63
CA GLN A 31 2.64 -8.65 -10.92
C GLN A 31 3.56 -9.31 -11.95
N VAL A 32 4.30 -8.48 -12.66
CA VAL A 32 5.32 -8.94 -13.58
C VAL A 32 6.44 -9.57 -12.75
N SER A 33 6.70 -10.85 -12.97
CA SER A 33 7.94 -11.46 -12.51
C SER A 33 9.08 -10.63 -13.13
N PRO A 34 10.06 -10.15 -12.36
CA PRO A 34 11.17 -9.40 -12.92
C PRO A 34 12.05 -10.35 -13.75
N GLY A 35 11.67 -10.57 -15.01
CA GLY A 35 12.54 -11.18 -16.02
C GLY A 35 13.73 -10.27 -16.22
N GLU A 36 14.93 -10.79 -16.00
CA GLU A 36 16.26 -10.18 -16.21
C GLU A 36 16.22 -8.64 -16.20
N THR A 37 15.70 -8.10 -15.09
CA THR A 37 15.57 -6.65 -15.00
C THR A 37 16.96 -6.07 -14.85
N PRO A 38 17.31 -5.04 -15.63
CA PRO A 38 18.62 -4.40 -15.54
C PRO A 38 18.89 -4.03 -14.08
N GLY A 39 20.14 -4.19 -13.63
CA GLY A 39 20.54 -3.96 -12.23
C GLY A 39 20.25 -2.55 -11.71
N LEU A 40 19.81 -1.63 -12.58
CA LEU A 40 19.46 -0.24 -12.27
C LEU A 40 17.99 0.04 -12.61
N TRP A 41 17.22 0.52 -11.62
CA TRP A 41 15.80 0.83 -11.75
C TRP A 41 15.56 2.32 -11.49
N SER A 42 14.83 2.99 -12.35
CA SER A 42 14.41 4.38 -12.08
C SER A 42 13.39 4.43 -10.95
N ILE A 43 13.64 5.27 -9.95
CA ILE A 43 12.78 5.46 -8.78
C ILE A 43 12.47 6.93 -8.56
N THR A 44 11.41 7.19 -7.79
CA THR A 44 11.01 8.53 -7.36
C THR A 44 10.75 8.56 -5.85
N CYS A 45 11.12 9.66 -5.20
CA CYS A 45 10.84 9.92 -3.80
C CYS A 45 10.38 11.38 -3.64
N GLY A 46 9.07 11.57 -3.52
CA GLY A 46 8.46 12.90 -3.58
C GLY A 46 8.74 13.57 -4.94
N ALA A 47 9.37 14.74 -4.92
CA ALA A 47 9.77 15.47 -6.12
C ALA A 47 11.16 15.09 -6.66
N LYS A 48 11.85 14.12 -6.05
CA LYS A 48 13.20 13.71 -6.43
C LYS A 48 13.16 12.44 -7.29
N ASN A 49 13.98 12.41 -8.32
CA ASN A 49 14.19 11.23 -9.17
C ASN A 49 15.58 10.63 -8.89
N GLY A 50 15.72 9.33 -9.13
CA GLY A 50 17.00 8.66 -9.00
C GLY A 50 17.01 7.27 -9.62
N LEU A 51 18.15 6.61 -9.48
CA LEU A 51 18.38 5.23 -9.92
C LEU A 51 18.66 4.36 -8.68
N LEU A 52 17.97 3.24 -8.61
CA LEU A 52 18.14 2.19 -7.61
C LEU A 52 18.97 1.05 -8.19
N ASP A 53 20.11 0.77 -7.57
CA ASP A 53 20.96 -0.37 -7.87
C ASP A 53 20.50 -1.60 -7.05
N ILE A 54 19.96 -2.60 -7.75
CA ILE A 54 19.43 -3.83 -7.15
C ILE A 54 20.54 -4.70 -6.55
N GLU A 55 21.74 -4.70 -7.13
CA GLU A 55 22.85 -5.50 -6.61
C GLU A 55 23.35 -4.95 -5.27
N ARG A 56 23.50 -3.63 -5.19
CA ARG A 56 23.88 -2.94 -3.94
C ARG A 56 22.79 -3.03 -2.88
N LEU A 57 21.51 -3.03 -3.28
CA LEU A 57 20.39 -3.25 -2.38
C LEU A 57 20.47 -4.62 -1.71
N LYS A 58 20.76 -5.69 -2.48
CA LYS A 58 20.94 -7.05 -1.95
C LYS A 58 22.11 -7.16 -0.97
N GLN A 59 23.12 -6.31 -1.13
CA GLN A 59 24.29 -6.24 -0.24
C GLN A 59 24.04 -5.36 1.00
N GLY A 60 22.91 -4.66 1.08
CA GLY A 60 22.61 -3.74 2.18
C GLY A 60 23.40 -2.44 2.12
N GLU A 61 23.95 -2.10 0.96
CA GLU A 61 24.72 -0.87 0.77
C GLU A 61 23.83 0.31 0.31
N LYS A 62 24.41 1.51 0.30
CA LYS A 62 23.77 2.69 -0.30
C LYS A 62 23.52 2.43 -1.79
N CYS A 63 22.28 2.17 -2.15
CA CYS A 63 21.88 1.72 -3.49
C CYS A 63 21.15 2.77 -4.33
N ILE A 64 20.91 3.98 -3.80
CA ILE A 64 20.20 5.05 -4.53
C ILE A 64 21.18 6.14 -4.94
N GLU A 65 21.23 6.41 -6.25
CA GLU A 65 21.85 7.59 -6.84
C GLU A 65 20.75 8.59 -7.23
N SER A 66 20.74 9.77 -6.62
CA SER A 66 19.79 10.84 -6.93
C SER A 66 20.38 11.81 -7.96
N GLU A 67 19.62 12.17 -8.99
CA GLU A 67 20.01 13.26 -9.90
C GLU A 67 19.93 14.60 -9.16
N GLY A 68 21.06 15.29 -9.04
CA GLY A 68 21.15 16.66 -8.51
C GLY A 68 21.84 16.76 -7.14
N ARG A 69 23.01 17.39 -7.15
CA ARG A 69 23.62 18.05 -6.00
C ARG A 69 23.24 19.53 -6.00
#